data_AF-A0A6H1KA84-F1
#
_entry.id   AF-A0A6H1KA84-F1
#
_cell.length_a   1.000
_cell.length_b   1.000
_cell.length_c   1.000
_cell.angle_alpha   90.00
_cell.angle_beta   90.00
_cell.angle_gamma   90.00
#
_symmetry.space_group_name_H-M   'P 1'
#
loop_
_entity.id
_entity.type
_entity.pdbx_description
1 polymer ?
#
loop_
_entity_poly.entity_id
_entity_poly.type
_entity_poly.pdbx_seq_one_letter_code
_entity_poly.pdbx_strand_id
1 'polypeptide(L)'
;MERAGKGPWRFLLNPGEAQCFGRPREWLASQDLVAALGTRFATVCLTALSLWEPDPDSRHPVVRDLGWLQALLVHLPEVPEEARQKARLVVQEAQRALSARTGARGYPSGHSAWEEKRRAKELIDSIIPLVTDPVPALPGRRTASLGDPQGIRFKTLADVDEDVLVAYLDRHTGNDTLVEEALLSFAARSYRKTLTFDAVLARHSAPQQALLALTLHLRRRLGGGPDLRGRWAEIMLGRPKCPPELLRLLPAWSVLKARGPRYDTTHAVVAAYVTEALGDNDAAWQRFAASPMSHAGPGAWHRLGDLLDAAVDGTAWPTPPGR
;
A
#
# COMPACT_ATOMS: atom_id res chain seq x y z
N MET A 1 3.98 34.17 9.74
CA MET A 1 4.37 32.84 9.23
C MET A 1 5.88 32.63 9.14
N GLU A 2 6.70 33.69 9.03
CA GLU A 2 8.17 33.62 8.86
C GLU A 2 8.97 32.86 9.96
N ARG A 3 8.44 32.74 11.19
CA ARG A 3 9.13 32.04 12.29
C ARG A 3 8.88 30.53 12.33
N ALA A 4 7.86 30.02 11.62
CA ALA A 4 7.47 28.62 11.72
C ALA A 4 8.52 27.66 11.11
N GLY A 5 9.16 28.06 10.01
CA GLY A 5 10.18 27.25 9.32
C GLY A 5 11.59 27.31 9.91
N LYS A 6 11.89 28.24 10.82
CA LYS A 6 13.24 28.44 11.39
C LYS A 6 13.28 28.37 12.93
N GLY A 7 12.13 28.41 13.59
CA GLY A 7 12.04 28.31 15.05
C GLY A 7 12.22 26.87 15.57
N PRO A 8 12.28 26.69 16.90
CA PRO A 8 12.39 25.37 17.54
C PRO A 8 11.26 24.39 17.13
N TRP A 9 10.18 24.92 16.58
CA TRP A 9 9.04 24.20 16.00
C TRP A 9 9.39 23.34 14.80
N ARG A 10 10.44 23.64 14.02
CA ARG A 10 10.87 22.77 12.90
C ARG A 10 11.20 21.36 13.38
N PHE A 11 11.70 21.25 14.60
CA PHE A 11 12.04 19.98 15.21
C PHE A 11 10.80 19.21 15.67
N LEU A 12 9.67 19.89 15.91
CA LEU A 12 8.38 19.25 16.14
C LEU A 12 7.83 18.62 14.86
N LEU A 13 8.13 19.19 13.70
CA LEU A 13 7.71 18.70 12.38
C LEU A 13 8.68 17.63 11.84
N ASN A 14 9.98 17.83 12.08
CA ASN A 14 11.07 16.95 11.70
C ASN A 14 11.94 16.56 12.92
N PRO A 15 11.48 15.63 13.77
CA PRO A 15 12.20 15.19 14.97
C PRO A 15 13.63 14.69 14.71
N GLY A 16 13.87 14.09 13.54
CA GLY A 16 15.17 13.55 13.14
C GLY A 16 16.24 14.63 12.86
N GLU A 17 15.82 15.88 12.65
CA GLU A 17 16.73 17.02 12.54
C GLU A 17 17.15 17.59 13.90
N ALA A 18 16.48 17.17 14.98
CA ALA A 18 16.77 17.65 16.32
C ALA A 18 18.04 16.97 16.85
N GLN A 19 19.16 17.68 16.82
CA GLN A 19 20.42 17.21 17.38
C GLN A 19 20.83 18.07 18.58
N CYS A 20 21.36 17.42 19.62
CA CYS A 20 22.03 18.06 20.74
C CYS A 20 23.48 17.54 20.78
N PHE A 21 24.45 18.43 20.58
CA PHE A 21 25.89 18.08 20.49
C PHE A 21 26.18 16.92 19.51
N GLY A 22 25.54 16.94 18.33
CA GLY A 22 25.73 15.92 17.30
C GLY A 22 25.03 14.58 17.55
N ARG A 23 24.29 14.43 18.66
CA ARG A 23 23.46 13.25 18.95
C ARG A 23 21.99 13.54 18.66
N PRO A 24 21.23 12.58 18.09
CA PRO A 24 19.78 12.71 17.97
C PRO A 24 19.15 12.97 19.34
N ARG A 25 18.22 13.92 19.43
CA ARG A 25 17.43 14.12 20.65
C ARG A 25 16.40 12.99 20.78
N GLU A 26 16.27 12.46 21.99
CA GLU A 26 15.16 11.57 22.33
C GLU A 26 13.86 12.38 22.38
N TRP A 27 12.89 11.94 21.59
CA TRP A 27 11.56 12.52 21.51
C TRP A 27 10.59 11.67 22.32
N LEU A 28 9.98 12.28 23.35
CA LEU A 28 8.99 11.61 24.20
C LEU A 28 7.59 11.53 23.57
N ALA A 29 7.35 12.32 22.51
CA ALA A 29 6.11 12.30 21.75
C ALA A 29 6.07 11.07 20.83
N SER A 30 4.93 10.37 20.79
CA SER A 30 4.71 9.30 19.82
C SER A 30 4.79 9.85 18.39
N GLN A 31 5.21 9.00 17.44
CA GLN A 31 5.26 9.40 16.02
C GLN A 31 3.88 9.82 15.49
N ASP A 32 2.80 9.27 16.04
CA ASP A 32 1.42 9.64 15.69
C ASP A 32 1.07 11.05 16.15
N LEU A 33 1.52 11.46 17.34
CA LEU A 33 1.32 12.83 17.81
C LEU A 33 2.08 13.83 16.93
N VAL A 34 3.31 13.47 16.53
CA VAL A 34 4.12 14.27 15.60
C VAL A 34 3.48 14.33 14.22
N ALA A 35 2.97 13.22 13.70
CA ALA A 35 2.28 13.17 12.41
C ALA A 35 0.99 13.99 12.43
N ALA A 36 0.17 13.88 13.48
CA ALA A 36 -1.05 14.67 13.67
C ALA A 36 -0.74 16.17 13.75
N LEU A 37 0.35 16.56 14.42
CA LEU A 37 0.84 17.93 14.44
C LEU A 37 1.31 18.39 13.06
N GLY A 38 2.03 17.54 12.32
CA GLY A 38 2.46 17.78 10.96
C GLY A 38 1.28 17.99 10.00
N THR A 39 0.28 17.12 10.05
CA THR A 39 -0.94 17.26 9.24
C THR A 39 -1.70 18.53 9.62
N ARG A 40 -1.87 18.82 10.92
CA ARG A 40 -2.53 20.06 11.36
C ARG A 40 -1.79 21.30 10.89
N PHE A 41 -0.45 21.29 10.95
CA PHE A 41 0.38 22.33 10.38
C PHE A 41 0.16 22.47 8.88
N ALA A 42 0.22 21.37 8.12
CA ALA A 42 0.06 21.37 6.67
C ALA A 42 -1.33 21.86 6.25
N THR A 43 -2.39 21.44 6.92
CA THR A 43 -3.77 21.90 6.71
C THR A 43 -3.90 23.41 6.94
N VAL A 44 -3.32 23.96 8.02
CA VAL A 44 -3.32 25.42 8.26
C VAL A 44 -2.50 26.15 7.18
N CYS A 45 -1.41 25.53 6.73
CA CYS A 45 -0.53 26.10 5.73
C CYS A 45 -1.14 26.07 4.31
N LEU A 46 -2.13 25.21 4.03
CA LEU A 46 -2.91 25.27 2.78
C LEU A 46 -3.61 26.62 2.61
N THR A 47 -4.20 27.17 3.68
CA THR A 47 -4.83 28.49 3.65
C THR A 47 -3.82 29.61 3.34
N ALA A 48 -2.57 29.44 3.78
CA ALA A 48 -1.50 30.36 3.42
C ALA A 48 -1.12 30.24 1.95
N LEU A 49 -1.06 29.01 1.42
CA LEU A 49 -0.70 28.73 0.03
C LEU A 49 -1.76 29.27 -0.94
N SER A 50 -3.04 29.18 -0.58
CA SER A 50 -4.12 29.74 -1.40
C SER A 50 -4.03 31.27 -1.51
N LEU A 51 -3.58 31.94 -0.45
CA LEU A 51 -3.37 33.39 -0.38
C LEU A 51 -1.99 33.83 -0.90
N TRP A 52 -1.15 32.88 -1.32
CA TRP A 52 0.16 33.21 -1.85
C TRP A 52 0.02 33.83 -3.25
N GLU A 53 0.69 34.97 -3.43
CA GLU A 53 0.79 35.71 -4.69
C GLU A 53 2.26 36.03 -4.98
N PRO A 54 2.66 36.06 -6.26
CA PRO A 54 4.01 36.45 -6.63
C PRO A 54 4.20 37.94 -6.34
N ASP A 55 5.18 38.25 -5.50
CA ASP A 55 5.63 39.62 -5.23
C ASP A 55 6.86 39.94 -6.12
N PRO A 56 6.71 40.74 -7.18
CA PRO A 56 7.79 41.03 -8.12
C PRO A 56 8.92 41.88 -7.50
N ASP A 57 8.65 42.57 -6.40
CA ASP A 57 9.62 43.44 -5.70
C ASP A 57 10.24 42.76 -4.47
N SER A 58 9.88 41.49 -4.20
CA SER A 58 10.28 40.80 -2.99
C SER A 58 11.78 40.57 -2.90
N ARG A 59 12.40 41.13 -1.85
CA ARG A 59 13.81 40.87 -1.50
C ARG A 59 14.00 39.59 -0.67
N HIS A 60 12.93 38.82 -0.45
CA HIS A 60 12.98 37.66 0.42
C HIS A 60 13.82 36.51 -0.19
N PRO A 61 14.50 35.70 0.65
CA PRO A 61 15.34 34.61 0.16
C PRO A 61 14.49 33.46 -0.35
N VAL A 62 14.66 33.12 -1.63
CA VAL A 62 14.01 32.02 -2.37
C VAL A 62 13.99 30.70 -1.58
N VAL A 63 15.05 30.43 -0.81
CA VAL A 63 15.19 29.23 0.03
C VAL A 63 14.12 29.14 1.12
N ARG A 64 13.67 30.28 1.66
CA ARG A 64 12.68 30.30 2.75
C ARG A 64 11.31 29.84 2.27
N ASP A 65 10.87 30.36 1.14
CA ASP A 65 9.53 30.10 0.63
C ASP A 65 9.45 28.65 0.11
N LEU A 66 10.52 28.17 -0.52
CA LEU A 66 10.68 26.76 -0.89
C LEU A 66 10.74 25.83 0.33
N GLY A 67 11.44 26.20 1.40
CA GLY A 67 11.54 25.37 2.61
C GLY A 67 10.19 25.20 3.32
N TRP A 68 9.40 26.26 3.39
CA TRP A 68 8.03 26.17 3.92
C TRP A 68 7.11 25.34 3.01
N LEU A 69 7.21 25.52 1.69
CA LEU A 69 6.44 24.73 0.73
C LEU A 69 6.78 23.24 0.80
N GLN A 70 8.07 22.90 0.91
CA GLN A 70 8.53 21.53 1.12
C GLN A 70 7.93 20.93 2.40
N ALA A 71 7.99 21.66 3.53
CA ALA A 71 7.43 21.20 4.80
C ALA A 71 5.91 20.99 4.72
N LEU A 72 5.18 21.89 4.04
CA LEU A 72 3.75 21.72 3.77
C LEU A 72 3.49 20.42 2.99
N LEU A 73 4.16 20.24 1.85
CA LEU A 73 3.89 19.12 0.94
C LEU A 73 4.28 17.76 1.52
N VAL A 74 5.33 17.71 2.36
CA VAL A 74 5.77 16.49 3.04
C VAL A 74 4.76 16.01 4.08
N HIS A 75 4.03 16.92 4.72
CA HIS A 75 3.11 16.60 5.82
C HIS A 75 1.63 16.52 5.39
N LEU A 76 1.33 16.77 4.12
CA LEU A 76 -0.01 16.61 3.55
C LEU A 76 -0.24 15.16 3.10
N PRO A 77 -1.31 14.50 3.58
CA PRO A 77 -1.62 13.13 3.20
C PRO A 77 -2.00 13.02 1.71
N GLU A 78 -2.82 13.97 1.25
CA GLU A 78 -3.16 14.15 -0.15
C GLU A 78 -2.95 15.62 -0.50
N VAL A 79 -2.35 15.90 -1.66
CA VAL A 79 -2.14 17.27 -2.13
C VAL A 79 -3.25 17.58 -3.14
N PRO A 80 -4.23 18.46 -2.83
CA PRO A 80 -5.26 18.87 -3.76
C PRO A 80 -4.66 19.47 -5.04
N GLU A 81 -5.32 19.30 -6.19
CA GLU A 81 -4.79 19.80 -7.48
C GLU A 81 -4.59 21.33 -7.46
N GLU A 82 -5.46 22.08 -6.77
CA GLU A 82 -5.30 23.53 -6.56
C GLU A 82 -4.01 23.87 -5.81
N ALA A 83 -3.66 23.08 -4.79
CA ALA A 83 -2.42 23.23 -4.05
C ALA A 83 -1.20 22.85 -4.91
N ARG A 84 -1.31 21.84 -5.77
CA ARG A 84 -0.25 21.51 -6.74
C ARG A 84 -0.03 22.63 -7.75
N GLN A 85 -1.10 23.22 -8.28
CA GLN A 85 -1.01 24.34 -9.21
C GLN A 85 -0.33 25.55 -8.56
N LYS A 86 -0.75 25.93 -7.35
CA LYS A 86 -0.10 27.01 -6.59
C LYS A 86 1.36 26.70 -6.26
N ALA A 87 1.66 25.47 -5.86
CA ALA A 87 3.05 25.05 -5.60
C ALA A 87 3.94 25.12 -6.86
N ARG A 88 3.43 24.74 -8.03
CA ARG A 88 4.12 24.89 -9.32
C ARG A 88 4.42 26.37 -9.60
N LEU A 89 3.49 27.29 -9.32
CA LEU A 89 3.71 28.72 -9.48
C LEU A 89 4.82 29.25 -8.54
N VAL A 90 4.85 28.80 -7.29
CA VAL A 90 5.94 29.15 -6.34
C VAL A 90 7.30 28.68 -6.86
N VAL A 91 7.38 27.45 -7.39
CA VAL A 91 8.61 26.89 -7.96
C VAL A 91 9.06 27.66 -9.20
N GLN A 92 8.14 28.01 -10.10
CA GLN A 92 8.44 28.80 -11.29
C GLN A 92 8.96 30.21 -10.92
N GLU A 93 8.35 30.86 -9.93
CA GLU A 93 8.80 32.16 -9.43
C GLU A 93 10.19 32.07 -8.80
N ALA A 94 10.43 31.03 -7.99
CA ALA A 94 11.73 30.74 -7.40
C ALA A 94 12.82 30.54 -8.48
N GLN A 95 12.52 29.77 -9.53
CA GLN A 95 13.42 29.57 -10.67
C GLN A 95 13.70 30.87 -11.42
N ARG A 96 12.67 31.70 -11.66
CA ARG A 96 12.80 33.02 -12.29
C ARG A 96 13.71 33.94 -11.48
N ALA A 97 13.48 34.04 -10.17
CA ALA A 97 14.27 34.87 -9.26
C ALA A 97 15.74 34.41 -9.18
N LEU A 98 16.00 33.09 -9.15
CA LEU A 98 17.36 32.54 -9.21
C LEU A 98 18.07 32.85 -10.53
N SER A 99 17.33 32.85 -11.64
CA SER A 99 17.86 33.13 -12.98
C SER A 99 18.17 34.61 -13.16
N ALA A 100 17.28 35.51 -12.73
CA ALA A 100 17.47 36.96 -12.77
C ALA A 100 18.69 37.44 -11.96
N ARG A 101 18.94 36.82 -10.79
CA ARG A 101 20.14 37.09 -9.97
C ARG A 101 21.44 36.67 -10.64
N THR A 102 21.40 35.75 -11.61
CA THR A 102 22.58 35.28 -12.35
C THR A 102 22.92 36.21 -13.53
N GLY A 103 21.94 36.94 -14.07
CA GLY A 103 22.10 37.81 -15.23
C GLY A 103 22.46 39.27 -14.94
N ALA A 104 22.14 39.78 -13.74
CA ALA A 104 22.20 41.23 -13.50
C ALA A 104 23.54 41.78 -12.98
N ARG A 105 24.43 40.97 -12.39
CA ARG A 105 25.80 41.38 -12.00
C ARG A 105 26.72 40.15 -12.03
N GLY A 106 27.85 40.26 -12.73
CA GLY A 106 28.81 39.18 -12.93
C GLY A 106 29.28 38.52 -11.64
N TYR A 107 29.54 37.21 -11.73
CA TYR A 107 30.04 36.27 -10.72
C TYR A 107 29.38 36.33 -9.33
N PRO A 108 28.86 35.21 -8.78
CA PRO A 108 28.31 35.21 -7.43
C PRO A 108 29.42 35.60 -6.44
N SER A 109 29.33 36.80 -5.88
CA SER A 109 30.26 37.33 -4.90
C SER A 109 29.99 36.67 -3.54
N GLY A 110 30.60 35.51 -3.31
CA GLY A 110 30.72 34.89 -2.00
C GLY A 110 30.18 33.46 -1.90
N HIS A 111 30.81 32.68 -1.02
CA HIS A 111 30.42 31.31 -0.65
C HIS A 111 28.93 31.19 -0.26
N SER A 112 28.38 32.22 0.40
CA SER A 112 26.98 32.27 0.85
C SER A 112 25.97 32.27 -0.29
N ALA A 113 26.25 32.99 -1.38
CA ALA A 113 25.35 33.07 -2.54
C ALA A 113 25.32 31.75 -3.32
N TRP A 114 26.47 31.06 -3.39
CA TRP A 114 26.58 29.74 -3.98
C TRP A 114 25.84 28.68 -3.13
N GLU A 115 26.01 28.70 -1.81
CA GLU A 115 25.29 27.80 -0.90
C GLU A 115 23.78 28.01 -0.93
N GLU A 116 23.32 29.27 -0.98
CA GLU A 116 21.90 29.59 -1.09
C GLU A 116 21.32 29.06 -2.42
N LYS A 117 22.04 29.22 -3.53
CA LYS A 117 21.65 28.66 -4.84
C LYS A 117 21.61 27.14 -4.82
N ARG A 118 22.60 26.49 -4.20
CA ARG A 118 22.65 25.03 -4.07
C ARG A 118 21.45 24.51 -3.27
N ARG A 119 21.16 25.12 -2.11
CA ARG A 119 20.02 24.77 -1.27
C ARG A 119 18.68 25.02 -1.96
N ALA A 120 18.54 26.12 -2.69
CA ALA A 120 17.32 26.41 -3.43
C ALA A 120 17.08 25.35 -4.51
N LYS A 121 18.13 24.92 -5.21
CA LYS A 121 18.05 23.85 -6.21
C LYS A 121 17.69 22.50 -5.57
N GLU A 122 18.34 22.13 -4.46
CA GLU A 122 18.00 20.91 -3.69
C GLU A 122 16.52 20.90 -3.26
N LEU A 123 16.01 22.03 -2.79
CA LEU A 123 14.60 22.17 -2.41
C LEU A 123 13.66 22.04 -3.62
N ILE A 124 13.97 22.71 -4.74
CA ILE A 124 13.19 22.60 -5.98
C ILE A 124 13.15 21.16 -6.47
N ASP A 125 14.30 20.48 -6.51
CA ASP A 125 14.42 19.09 -6.96
C ASP A 125 13.62 18.13 -6.05
N SER A 126 13.45 18.47 -4.77
CA SER A 126 12.60 17.71 -3.84
C SER A 126 11.09 18.03 -3.97
N ILE A 127 10.73 19.25 -4.38
CA ILE A 127 9.33 19.71 -4.48
C ILE A 127 8.71 19.28 -5.80
N ILE A 128 9.44 19.37 -6.92
CA ILE A 128 8.92 19.06 -8.27
C ILE A 128 8.26 17.69 -8.34
N PRO A 129 8.85 16.61 -7.81
CA PRO A 129 8.22 15.29 -7.85
C PRO A 129 6.93 15.22 -7.02
N LEU A 130 6.81 16.00 -5.93
CA LEU A 130 5.62 16.05 -5.08
C LEU A 130 4.41 16.73 -5.75
N VAL A 131 4.66 17.51 -6.80
CA VAL A 131 3.64 18.31 -7.51
C VAL A 131 3.45 17.91 -8.98
N THR A 132 4.16 16.89 -9.46
CA THR A 132 4.08 16.40 -10.85
C THR A 132 3.27 15.10 -10.89
N ASP A 133 2.36 14.94 -11.86
CA ASP A 133 1.54 13.72 -12.03
C ASP A 133 2.14 12.85 -13.16
N PRO A 134 2.34 11.53 -12.96
CA PRO A 134 2.21 10.81 -11.69
C PRO A 134 3.36 11.13 -10.74
N VAL A 135 3.03 11.32 -9.46
CA VAL A 135 3.99 11.62 -8.37
C VAL A 135 5.01 10.47 -8.31
N PRO A 136 6.27 10.69 -8.69
CA PRO A 136 7.28 9.65 -8.61
C PRO A 136 7.51 9.26 -7.15
N ALA A 137 7.59 7.96 -6.88
CA ALA A 137 7.97 7.45 -5.56
C ALA A 137 9.42 7.86 -5.26
N LEU A 138 9.61 8.99 -4.56
CA LEU A 138 10.92 9.43 -4.08
C LEU A 138 11.35 8.65 -2.84
N PRO A 139 12.63 8.22 -2.74
CA PRO A 139 13.19 7.68 -1.51
C PRO A 139 13.24 8.77 -0.43
N GLY A 140 12.72 8.49 0.76
CA GLY A 140 12.73 9.44 1.89
C GLY A 140 11.41 10.18 2.14
N ARG A 141 10.38 9.94 1.33
CA ARG A 141 9.00 10.22 1.78
C ARG A 141 8.78 9.35 3.02
N ARG A 142 8.58 9.96 4.20
CA ARG A 142 7.77 9.32 5.24
C ARG A 142 6.45 9.09 4.54
N THR A 143 6.22 7.86 4.10
CA THR A 143 4.98 7.42 3.50
C THR A 143 3.89 7.93 4.43
N ALA A 144 3.18 8.94 3.94
CA ALA A 144 2.02 9.49 4.61
C ALA A 144 1.20 8.29 5.05
N SER A 145 0.79 8.31 6.32
CA SER A 145 0.01 7.26 6.97
C SER A 145 -0.88 6.59 5.93
N LEU A 146 -0.75 5.27 5.74
CA LEU A 146 -1.56 4.52 4.77
C LEU A 146 -3.07 4.73 4.97
N GLY A 147 -3.44 5.42 6.05
CA GLY A 147 -4.72 6.02 6.31
C GLY A 147 -5.23 5.46 7.62
N ASP A 148 -6.53 5.58 7.80
CA ASP A 148 -7.25 4.80 8.79
C ASP A 148 -7.11 3.31 8.46
N PRO A 149 -6.60 2.46 9.39
CA PRO A 149 -6.49 1.03 9.17
C PRO A 149 -7.84 0.32 8.98
N GLN A 150 -8.96 0.97 9.30
CA GLN A 150 -10.31 0.43 9.03
C GLN A 150 -10.81 0.72 7.59
N GLY A 151 -10.28 1.74 6.94
CA GLY A 151 -10.67 2.14 5.58
C GLY A 151 -9.77 1.58 4.48
N ILE A 152 -8.60 1.05 4.84
CA ILE A 152 -7.60 0.60 3.88
C ILE A 152 -8.00 -0.71 3.20
N ARG A 153 -7.70 -0.82 1.90
CA ARG A 153 -8.05 -2.00 1.10
C ARG A 153 -6.81 -2.72 0.61
N PHE A 154 -6.93 -4.02 0.40
CA PHE A 154 -5.83 -4.88 -0.01
C PHE A 154 -5.08 -4.41 -1.27
N LYS A 155 -5.77 -3.74 -2.22
CA LYS A 155 -5.15 -3.21 -3.44
C LYS A 155 -4.14 -2.12 -3.11
N THR A 156 -4.50 -1.18 -2.24
CA THR A 156 -3.61 -0.13 -1.76
C THR A 156 -2.39 -0.75 -1.06
N LEU A 157 -2.60 -1.78 -0.23
CA LEU A 157 -1.51 -2.48 0.47
C LEU A 157 -0.60 -3.29 -0.46
N ALA A 158 -1.10 -3.71 -1.62
CA ALA A 158 -0.31 -4.45 -2.61
C ALA A 158 0.74 -3.54 -3.26
N ASP A 159 0.43 -2.27 -3.49
CA ASP A 159 1.35 -1.33 -4.15
C ASP A 159 2.41 -0.76 -3.20
N VAL A 160 2.21 -0.90 -1.89
CA VAL A 160 3.07 -0.35 -0.84
C VAL A 160 4.36 -1.16 -0.67
N ASP A 161 5.45 -0.44 -0.43
CA ASP A 161 6.75 -1.02 -0.08
C ASP A 161 6.68 -1.88 1.18
N GLU A 162 7.46 -2.95 1.18
CA GLU A 162 7.41 -3.96 2.22
C GLU A 162 7.73 -3.41 3.61
N ASP A 163 8.79 -2.60 3.74
CA ASP A 163 9.18 -1.98 5.00
C ASP A 163 8.08 -1.06 5.55
N VAL A 164 7.34 -0.41 4.65
CA VAL A 164 6.22 0.48 5.00
C VAL A 164 5.02 -0.34 5.48
N LEU A 165 4.71 -1.47 4.83
CA LEU A 165 3.66 -2.38 5.27
C LEU A 165 3.98 -2.98 6.65
N VAL A 166 5.22 -3.44 6.86
CA VAL A 166 5.67 -3.99 8.15
C VAL A 166 5.51 -2.95 9.25
N ALA A 167 6.06 -1.75 9.04
CA ALA A 167 5.95 -0.67 10.00
C ALA A 167 4.49 -0.23 10.25
N TYR A 168 3.60 -0.36 9.25
CA TYR A 168 2.18 -0.07 9.42
C TYR A 168 1.46 -1.14 10.25
N LEU A 169 1.72 -2.42 9.98
CA LEU A 169 1.17 -3.53 10.76
C LEU A 169 1.66 -3.53 12.20
N ASP A 170 2.94 -3.21 12.44
CA ASP A 170 3.51 -3.13 13.80
C ASP A 170 2.84 -2.02 14.63
N ARG A 171 2.56 -0.87 14.00
CA ARG A 171 1.86 0.27 14.65
C ARG A 171 0.41 -0.03 14.99
N HIS A 172 -0.23 -0.94 14.26
CA HIS A 172 -1.64 -1.32 14.45
C HIS A 172 -1.77 -2.77 14.95
N THR A 173 -0.91 -3.16 15.90
CA THR A 173 -0.97 -4.46 16.54
C THR A 173 -2.36 -4.70 17.16
N GLY A 174 -2.94 -5.87 16.90
CA GLY A 174 -4.29 -6.22 17.37
C GLY A 174 -5.43 -5.76 16.44
N ASN A 175 -5.14 -5.12 15.30
CA ASN A 175 -6.14 -4.83 14.28
C ASN A 175 -6.25 -5.97 13.27
N ASP A 176 -7.13 -6.93 13.56
CA ASP A 176 -7.38 -8.10 12.73
C ASP A 176 -7.89 -7.74 11.32
N THR A 177 -8.73 -6.71 11.19
CA THR A 177 -9.24 -6.25 9.89
C THR A 177 -8.11 -5.78 8.97
N LEU A 178 -7.13 -5.07 9.52
CA LEU A 178 -5.95 -4.67 8.76
C LEU A 178 -5.11 -5.88 8.35
N VAL A 179 -4.92 -6.84 9.26
CA VAL A 179 -4.19 -8.08 8.97
C VAL A 179 -4.87 -8.85 7.84
N GLU A 180 -6.20 -8.96 7.86
CA GLU A 180 -6.97 -9.58 6.77
C GLU A 180 -6.76 -8.90 5.41
N GLU A 181 -6.81 -7.56 5.34
CA GLU A 181 -6.55 -6.84 4.08
C GLU A 181 -5.08 -6.98 3.64
N ALA A 182 -4.14 -7.06 4.58
CA ALA A 182 -2.74 -7.33 4.28
C ALA A 182 -2.55 -8.74 3.72
N LEU A 183 -3.26 -9.76 4.24
CA LEU A 183 -3.25 -11.12 3.70
C LEU A 183 -3.80 -11.16 2.27
N LEU A 184 -4.92 -10.47 2.02
CA LEU A 184 -5.49 -10.36 0.67
C LEU A 184 -4.53 -9.66 -0.32
N SER A 185 -3.64 -8.78 0.15
CA SER A 185 -2.68 -8.08 -0.71
C SER A 185 -1.68 -9.03 -1.38
N PHE A 186 -1.38 -10.19 -0.77
CA PHE A 186 -0.48 -11.21 -1.36
C PHE A 186 -1.07 -11.83 -2.63
N ALA A 187 -2.40 -11.89 -2.76
CA ALA A 187 -3.02 -12.35 -4.00
C ALA A 187 -2.88 -11.33 -5.14
N ALA A 188 -2.77 -10.03 -4.83
CA ALA A 188 -2.55 -8.97 -5.80
C ALA A 188 -1.07 -8.75 -6.14
N ARG A 189 -0.17 -8.94 -5.17
CA ARG A 189 1.28 -8.86 -5.36
C ARG A 189 1.97 -10.12 -4.86
N SER A 190 2.48 -10.89 -5.80
CA SER A 190 3.05 -12.22 -5.58
C SER A 190 4.47 -12.23 -5.01
N TYR A 191 5.21 -11.11 -5.08
CA TYR A 191 6.59 -11.05 -4.61
C TYR A 191 6.80 -9.97 -3.54
N ARG A 192 7.23 -10.44 -2.37
CA ARG A 192 7.81 -9.67 -1.26
C ARG A 192 9.12 -10.36 -0.87
N LYS A 193 10.17 -9.58 -0.60
CA LYS A 193 11.54 -10.09 -0.39
C LYS A 193 11.68 -10.84 0.93
N THR A 194 11.09 -10.33 2.01
CA THR A 194 11.28 -10.87 3.38
C THR A 194 9.97 -11.15 4.10
N LEU A 195 8.92 -10.37 3.83
CA LEU A 195 7.61 -10.52 4.45
C LEU A 195 6.84 -11.69 3.82
N THR A 196 6.66 -12.77 4.60
CA THR A 196 5.90 -13.95 4.18
C THR A 196 4.42 -13.85 4.57
N PHE A 197 3.57 -14.58 3.86
CA PHE A 197 2.15 -14.67 4.16
C PHE A 197 1.90 -15.18 5.59
N ASP A 198 2.60 -16.25 6.00
CA ASP A 198 2.45 -16.81 7.35
C ASP A 198 2.93 -15.84 8.45
N ALA A 199 3.94 -15.00 8.17
CA ALA A 199 4.39 -13.97 9.12
C ALA A 199 3.33 -12.87 9.34
N VAL A 200 2.55 -12.52 8.31
CA VAL A 200 1.42 -11.60 8.46
C VAL A 200 0.26 -12.29 9.17
N LEU A 201 -0.02 -13.54 8.80
CA LEU A 201 -1.11 -14.33 9.39
C LEU A 201 -0.93 -14.55 10.91
N ALA A 202 0.31 -14.75 11.36
CA ALA A 202 0.63 -14.93 12.78
C ALA A 202 0.32 -13.70 13.66
N ARG A 203 0.07 -12.53 13.05
CA ARG A 203 -0.32 -11.30 13.75
C ARG A 203 -1.82 -11.21 14.03
N HIS A 204 -2.62 -12.07 13.40
CA HIS A 204 -4.07 -12.13 13.61
C HIS A 204 -4.38 -12.85 14.94
N SER A 205 -5.40 -12.40 15.67
CA SER A 205 -5.80 -13.01 16.95
C SER A 205 -6.25 -14.47 16.81
N ALA A 206 -6.99 -14.78 15.74
CA ALA A 206 -7.43 -16.13 15.37
C ALA A 206 -7.02 -16.56 13.93
N PRO A 207 -5.75 -16.97 13.70
CA PRO A 207 -5.19 -17.21 12.37
C PRO A 207 -5.96 -18.22 11.50
N GLN A 208 -6.28 -19.39 12.05
CA GLN A 208 -6.94 -20.46 11.29
C GLN A 208 -8.38 -20.07 10.91
N GLN A 209 -9.10 -19.42 11.83
CA GLN A 209 -10.46 -18.96 11.61
C GLN A 209 -10.50 -17.83 10.57
N ALA A 210 -9.53 -16.91 10.60
CA ALA A 210 -9.41 -15.84 9.61
C ALA A 210 -9.26 -16.40 8.19
N LEU A 211 -8.42 -17.42 7.99
CA LEU A 211 -8.25 -18.03 6.67
C LEU A 211 -9.51 -18.70 6.14
N LEU A 212 -10.22 -19.42 7.00
CA LEU A 212 -11.49 -20.05 6.64
C LEU A 212 -12.52 -18.97 6.27
N ALA A 213 -12.65 -17.91 7.08
CA ALA A 213 -13.57 -16.81 6.84
C ALA A 213 -13.25 -16.04 5.54
N LEU A 214 -11.96 -15.71 5.31
CA LEU A 214 -11.51 -15.04 4.09
C LEU A 214 -11.76 -15.88 2.86
N THR A 215 -11.54 -17.19 2.93
CA THR A 215 -11.77 -18.11 1.80
C THR A 215 -13.26 -18.32 1.55
N LEU A 216 -14.06 -18.44 2.61
CA LEU A 216 -15.52 -18.54 2.52
C LEU A 216 -16.13 -17.32 1.82
N HIS A 217 -15.62 -16.12 2.14
CA HIS A 217 -16.09 -14.83 1.63
C HIS A 217 -15.20 -14.24 0.51
N LEU A 218 -14.38 -15.07 -0.14
CA LEU A 218 -13.36 -14.64 -1.09
C LEU A 218 -13.94 -13.80 -2.24
N ARG A 219 -15.10 -14.22 -2.78
CA ARG A 219 -15.79 -13.50 -3.87
C ARG A 219 -16.10 -12.05 -3.53
N ARG A 220 -16.51 -11.80 -2.28
CA ARG A 220 -16.86 -10.48 -1.77
C ARG A 220 -15.63 -9.64 -1.46
N ARG A 221 -14.61 -10.26 -0.83
CA ARG A 221 -13.43 -9.57 -0.30
C ARG A 221 -12.37 -9.30 -1.37
N LEU A 222 -12.03 -10.30 -2.17
CA LEU A 222 -10.96 -10.23 -3.18
C LEU A 222 -11.48 -9.81 -4.57
N GLY A 223 -12.77 -10.03 -4.84
CA GLY A 223 -13.43 -9.64 -6.09
C GLY A 223 -13.32 -10.69 -7.21
N GLY A 224 -13.70 -10.29 -8.42
CA GLY A 224 -14.03 -11.19 -9.54
C GLY A 224 -12.88 -11.78 -10.37
N GLY A 225 -11.63 -11.31 -10.18
CA GLY A 225 -10.54 -11.55 -11.12
C GLY A 225 -10.03 -13.00 -11.10
N PRO A 226 -9.86 -13.67 -12.26
CA PRO A 226 -9.32 -15.03 -12.32
C PRO A 226 -7.91 -15.13 -11.74
N ASP A 227 -7.07 -14.12 -11.98
CA ASP A 227 -5.68 -14.09 -11.48
C ASP A 227 -5.64 -14.03 -9.95
N LEU A 228 -6.39 -13.11 -9.33
CA LEU A 228 -6.44 -12.97 -7.87
C LEU A 228 -6.92 -14.28 -7.21
N ARG A 229 -7.95 -14.90 -7.79
CA ARG A 229 -8.49 -16.17 -7.29
C ARG A 229 -7.49 -17.33 -7.45
N GLY A 230 -6.81 -17.40 -8.59
CA GLY A 230 -5.74 -18.36 -8.84
C GLY A 230 -4.59 -18.19 -7.84
N ARG A 231 -4.13 -16.96 -7.64
CA ARG A 231 -3.08 -16.62 -6.68
C ARG A 231 -3.46 -16.98 -5.24
N TRP A 232 -4.70 -16.70 -4.83
CA TRP A 232 -5.17 -17.13 -3.50
C TRP A 232 -5.11 -18.65 -3.34
N ALA A 233 -5.54 -19.41 -4.35
CA ALA A 233 -5.44 -20.87 -4.34
C ALA A 233 -3.98 -21.36 -4.27
N GLU A 234 -3.07 -20.76 -5.04
CA GLU A 234 -1.63 -21.06 -4.99
C GLU A 234 -1.05 -20.81 -3.60
N ILE A 235 -1.38 -19.68 -2.97
CA ILE A 235 -0.93 -19.34 -1.62
C ILE A 235 -1.44 -20.37 -0.62
N MET A 236 -2.72 -20.74 -0.67
CA MET A 236 -3.29 -21.72 0.28
C MET A 236 -2.67 -23.11 0.12
N LEU A 237 -2.43 -23.54 -1.12
CA LEU A 237 -1.85 -24.85 -1.42
C LEU A 237 -0.34 -24.92 -1.13
N GLY A 238 0.38 -23.80 -1.26
CA GLY A 238 1.81 -23.71 -0.96
C GLY A 238 2.14 -23.78 0.54
N ARG A 239 1.14 -23.79 1.42
CA ARG A 239 1.34 -23.88 2.87
C ARG A 239 1.65 -25.32 3.29
N PRO A 240 2.55 -25.54 4.27
CA PRO A 240 3.00 -26.87 4.67
C PRO A 240 1.90 -27.77 5.24
N LYS A 241 0.76 -27.20 5.65
CA LYS A 241 -0.46 -27.92 6.04
C LYS A 241 -1.67 -27.14 5.54
N CYS A 242 -2.19 -27.48 4.36
CA CYS A 242 -3.49 -27.00 3.91
C CYS A 242 -4.57 -27.90 4.52
N PRO A 243 -5.34 -27.44 5.53
CA PRO A 243 -6.34 -28.27 6.18
C PRO A 243 -7.48 -28.61 5.20
N PRO A 244 -8.09 -29.81 5.30
CA PRO A 244 -9.17 -30.24 4.41
C PRO A 244 -10.34 -29.25 4.38
N GLU A 245 -10.67 -28.62 5.50
CA GLU A 245 -11.73 -27.61 5.62
C GLU A 245 -11.45 -26.39 4.73
N LEU A 246 -10.19 -25.96 4.66
CA LEU A 246 -9.80 -24.86 3.78
C LEU A 246 -9.84 -25.28 2.31
N LEU A 247 -9.37 -26.49 2.02
CA LEU A 247 -9.37 -27.06 0.66
C LEU A 247 -10.79 -27.16 0.10
N ARG A 248 -11.76 -27.57 0.95
CA ARG A 248 -13.18 -27.63 0.61
C ARG A 248 -13.75 -26.29 0.20
N LEU A 249 -13.32 -25.21 0.84
CA LEU A 249 -13.84 -23.86 0.60
C LEU A 249 -13.25 -23.17 -0.63
N LEU A 250 -12.12 -23.67 -1.14
CA LEU A 250 -11.45 -23.03 -2.26
C LEU A 250 -12.22 -23.19 -3.58
N PRO A 251 -12.13 -22.21 -4.50
CA PRO A 251 -12.77 -22.31 -5.81
C PRO A 251 -12.22 -23.47 -6.65
N ALA A 252 -13.09 -24.39 -7.04
CA ALA A 252 -12.74 -25.69 -7.62
C ALA A 252 -11.84 -25.56 -8.85
N TRP A 253 -12.22 -24.70 -9.81
CA TRP A 253 -11.43 -24.49 -11.02
C TRP A 253 -10.01 -24.00 -10.73
N SER A 254 -9.87 -23.04 -9.82
CA SER A 254 -8.57 -22.46 -9.45
C SER A 254 -7.66 -23.47 -8.76
N VAL A 255 -8.22 -24.34 -7.92
CA VAL A 255 -7.48 -25.37 -7.20
C VAL A 255 -7.05 -26.52 -8.12
N LEU A 256 -7.94 -26.99 -8.99
CA LEU A 256 -7.63 -28.07 -9.93
C LEU A 256 -6.60 -27.65 -10.99
N LYS A 257 -6.55 -26.36 -11.32
CA LYS A 257 -5.54 -25.76 -12.22
C LYS A 257 -4.29 -25.27 -11.50
N ALA A 258 -4.25 -25.29 -10.17
CA ALA A 258 -3.05 -24.91 -9.43
C ALA A 258 -1.93 -25.93 -9.72
N ARG A 259 -0.75 -25.40 -10.08
CA ARG A 259 0.39 -26.23 -10.48
C ARG A 259 1.01 -26.90 -9.25
N GLY A 260 1.32 -28.18 -9.39
CA GLY A 260 2.19 -28.91 -8.48
C GLY A 260 3.67 -28.56 -8.69
N PRO A 261 4.58 -29.14 -7.90
CA PRO A 261 6.02 -28.90 -7.96
C PRO A 261 6.66 -29.30 -9.31
N ARG A 262 5.95 -30.06 -10.15
CA ARG A 262 6.33 -30.32 -11.55
C ARG A 262 5.37 -29.56 -12.45
N TYR A 263 5.91 -28.76 -13.37
CA TYR A 263 5.15 -28.13 -14.45
C TYR A 263 4.27 -29.20 -15.11
N ASP A 264 2.99 -28.90 -15.27
CA ASP A 264 1.92 -29.77 -15.84
C ASP A 264 1.27 -30.81 -14.92
N THR A 265 1.59 -30.84 -13.62
CA THR A 265 0.88 -31.71 -12.66
C THR A 265 -0.10 -30.92 -11.78
N THR A 266 -1.26 -31.52 -11.46
CA THR A 266 -2.15 -31.03 -10.41
C THR A 266 -1.44 -31.13 -9.06
N HIS A 267 -1.71 -30.17 -8.17
CA HIS A 267 -1.14 -30.18 -6.83
C HIS A 267 -1.47 -31.48 -6.07
N ALA A 268 -0.46 -32.14 -5.48
CA ALA A 268 -0.60 -33.50 -4.91
C ALA A 268 -1.68 -33.59 -3.82
N VAL A 269 -1.80 -32.57 -2.95
CA VAL A 269 -2.84 -32.50 -1.91
C VAL A 269 -4.25 -32.47 -2.51
N VAL A 270 -4.42 -31.78 -3.65
CA VAL A 270 -5.72 -31.69 -4.34
C VAL A 270 -6.06 -33.03 -4.95
N ALA A 271 -5.10 -33.66 -5.65
CA ALA A 271 -5.30 -34.96 -6.25
C ALA A 271 -5.66 -36.02 -5.19
N ALA A 272 -4.91 -36.08 -4.09
CA ALA A 272 -5.19 -36.98 -2.98
C ALA A 272 -6.61 -36.76 -2.41
N TYR A 273 -6.98 -35.50 -2.16
CA TYR A 273 -8.30 -35.17 -1.62
C TYR A 273 -9.46 -35.53 -2.56
N VAL A 274 -9.33 -35.27 -3.86
CA VAL A 274 -10.36 -35.63 -4.85
C VAL A 274 -10.47 -37.16 -5.00
N THR A 275 -9.35 -37.86 -5.06
CA THR A 275 -9.34 -39.33 -5.13
C THR A 275 -9.94 -39.96 -3.89
N GLU A 276 -9.63 -39.45 -2.69
CA GLU A 276 -10.22 -39.91 -1.44
C GLU A 276 -11.72 -39.65 -1.40
N ALA A 277 -12.18 -38.47 -1.83
CA ALA A 277 -13.59 -38.11 -1.80
C ALA A 277 -14.45 -38.91 -2.79
N LEU A 278 -13.93 -39.20 -4.00
CA LEU A 278 -14.68 -39.93 -5.02
C LEU A 278 -14.52 -41.45 -4.92
N GLY A 279 -13.41 -41.93 -4.34
CA GLY A 279 -13.09 -43.35 -4.23
C GLY A 279 -13.12 -44.06 -5.58
N ASP A 280 -13.58 -45.31 -5.58
CA ASP A 280 -13.73 -46.15 -6.78
C ASP A 280 -15.11 -45.98 -7.46
N ASN A 281 -15.83 -44.89 -7.19
CA ASN A 281 -17.16 -44.66 -7.74
C ASN A 281 -17.08 -43.97 -9.11
N ASP A 282 -17.07 -44.76 -10.19
CA ASP A 282 -17.02 -44.27 -11.58
C ASP A 282 -18.13 -43.27 -11.92
N ALA A 283 -19.33 -43.44 -11.34
CA ALA A 283 -20.44 -42.52 -11.57
C ALA A 283 -20.18 -41.15 -10.92
N ALA A 284 -19.60 -41.13 -9.72
CA ALA A 284 -19.20 -39.89 -9.06
C ALA A 284 -18.08 -39.18 -9.84
N TRP A 285 -17.11 -39.93 -10.39
CA TRP A 285 -16.08 -39.39 -11.27
C TRP A 285 -16.66 -38.75 -12.54
N GLN A 286 -17.53 -39.46 -13.25
CA GLN A 286 -18.23 -38.96 -14.44
C GLN A 286 -19.03 -37.68 -14.12
N ARG A 287 -19.74 -37.68 -12.99
CA ARG A 287 -20.55 -36.55 -12.55
C ARG A 287 -19.66 -35.35 -12.19
N PHE A 288 -18.59 -35.55 -11.42
CA PHE A 288 -17.65 -34.48 -11.06
C PHE A 288 -16.99 -33.85 -12.29
N ALA A 289 -16.61 -34.66 -13.29
CA ALA A 289 -16.06 -34.19 -14.56
C ALA A 289 -17.07 -33.34 -15.36
N ALA A 290 -18.37 -33.61 -15.23
CA ALA A 290 -19.47 -32.85 -15.84
C ALA A 290 -19.95 -31.65 -14.99
N SER A 291 -19.24 -31.29 -13.92
CA SER A 291 -19.62 -30.19 -13.03
C SER A 291 -19.60 -28.82 -13.73
N PRO A 292 -20.42 -27.85 -13.28
CA PRO A 292 -20.53 -26.52 -13.90
C PRO A 292 -19.34 -25.59 -13.56
N MET A 293 -18.24 -26.12 -13.02
CA MET A 293 -17.06 -25.32 -12.70
C MET A 293 -16.42 -24.74 -13.97
N SER A 294 -15.98 -23.49 -13.89
CA SER A 294 -15.42 -22.79 -15.06
C SER A 294 -14.36 -21.78 -14.64
N HIS A 295 -13.59 -21.29 -15.61
CA HIS A 295 -12.62 -20.23 -15.36
C HIS A 295 -13.25 -18.87 -15.03
N ALA A 296 -14.47 -18.59 -15.52
CA ALA A 296 -15.09 -17.27 -15.46
C ALA A 296 -16.61 -17.33 -15.20
N GLY A 297 -17.19 -16.21 -14.79
CA GLY A 297 -18.62 -16.11 -14.48
C GLY A 297 -18.99 -16.76 -13.13
N PRO A 298 -20.26 -17.13 -12.93
CA PRO A 298 -20.72 -17.74 -11.69
C PRO A 298 -20.02 -19.07 -11.38
N GLY A 299 -19.75 -19.87 -12.42
CA GLY A 299 -19.10 -21.19 -12.30
C GLY A 299 -17.67 -21.14 -11.72
N ALA A 300 -17.02 -19.98 -11.79
CA ALA A 300 -15.69 -19.76 -11.24
C ALA A 300 -15.62 -19.72 -9.71
N TRP A 301 -16.78 -19.73 -9.04
CA TRP A 301 -16.90 -19.60 -7.60
C TRP A 301 -17.44 -20.86 -6.92
N HIS A 302 -17.77 -21.92 -7.67
CA HIS A 302 -18.12 -23.19 -7.05
C HIS A 302 -16.96 -23.69 -6.19
N ARG A 303 -17.29 -24.09 -4.97
CA ARG A 303 -16.32 -24.61 -4.00
C ARG A 303 -16.04 -26.07 -4.30
N LEU A 304 -14.81 -26.50 -4.07
CA LEU A 304 -14.39 -27.87 -4.35
C LEU A 304 -15.20 -28.89 -3.54
N GLY A 305 -15.41 -28.64 -2.25
CA GLY A 305 -16.17 -29.53 -1.37
C GLY A 305 -17.61 -29.73 -1.84
N ASP A 306 -18.32 -28.62 -2.09
CA ASP A 306 -19.73 -28.67 -2.51
C ASP A 306 -19.94 -29.43 -3.83
N LEU A 307 -18.98 -29.36 -4.75
CA LEU A 307 -19.04 -30.11 -6.01
C LEU A 307 -18.74 -31.61 -5.83
N LEU A 308 -17.82 -31.96 -4.93
CA LEU A 308 -17.51 -33.35 -4.62
C LEU A 308 -18.68 -34.01 -3.91
N ASP A 309 -19.26 -33.36 -2.91
CA ASP A 309 -20.43 -33.87 -2.20
C ASP A 309 -21.60 -34.09 -3.18
N ALA A 310 -21.91 -33.11 -4.05
CA ALA A 310 -22.95 -33.25 -5.05
C ALA A 310 -22.67 -34.32 -6.13
N ALA A 311 -21.38 -34.62 -6.37
CA ALA A 311 -20.97 -35.69 -7.27
C ALA A 311 -21.18 -37.08 -6.63
N VAL A 312 -20.80 -37.23 -5.36
CA VAL A 312 -20.95 -38.46 -4.59
C VAL A 312 -22.42 -38.77 -4.30
N ASP A 313 -23.17 -37.78 -3.85
CA ASP A 313 -24.58 -37.95 -3.44
C ASP A 313 -25.55 -37.97 -4.63
N GLY A 314 -25.07 -37.64 -5.84
CA GLY A 314 -25.91 -37.58 -7.04
C GLY A 314 -26.92 -36.43 -7.05
N THR A 315 -26.77 -35.43 -6.18
CA THR A 315 -27.72 -34.32 -6.01
C THR A 315 -27.53 -33.22 -7.04
N ALA A 316 -28.50 -32.30 -7.15
CA ALA A 316 -28.37 -31.11 -8.00
C ALA A 316 -27.11 -30.29 -7.66
N TRP A 317 -26.54 -29.63 -8.68
CA TRP A 317 -25.33 -28.82 -8.49
C TRP A 317 -25.59 -27.64 -7.56
N PRO A 318 -24.67 -27.36 -6.62
CA PRO A 318 -24.82 -26.26 -5.67
C PRO A 318 -24.79 -24.93 -6.41
N THR A 319 -25.54 -23.94 -5.92
CA THR A 319 -25.43 -22.57 -6.43
C THR A 319 -24.09 -21.96 -6.01
N PRO A 320 -23.43 -21.18 -6.89
CA PRO A 320 -22.19 -20.53 -6.53
C PRO A 320 -22.45 -19.45 -5.45
N PRO A 321 -21.49 -19.20 -4.54
CA PRO A 321 -21.67 -18.27 -3.43
C PRO A 321 -21.98 -16.86 -3.93
N GLY A 322 -22.88 -16.15 -3.25
CA GLY A 322 -23.29 -14.79 -3.60
C GLY A 322 -22.14 -13.77 -3.58
N ARG A 323 -22.39 -12.57 -4.15
CA ARG A 323 -21.48 -11.43 -4.00
C ARG A 323 -21.47 -10.90 -2.57
#